data_AF-A0AA42XGC3-F1
#
_entry.id   AF-A0AA42XGC3-F1
#
_cell.length_a   1.000
_cell.length_b   1.000
_cell.length_c   1.000
_cell.angle_alpha   90.00
_cell.angle_beta   90.00
_cell.angle_gamma   90.00
#
_symmetry.space_group_name_H-M   'P 1'
#
loop_
_entity.id
_entity.type
_entity.pdbx_description
1 polymer ?
#
loop_
_entity_poly.entity_id
_entity_poly.type
_entity_poly.pdbx_seq_one_letter_code
_entity_poly.pdbx_strand_id
1 'polypeptide(L)'
;MNLDQINQVKSYLNEYNDLNLAKLISETYIEENLDQVYIGSYSVREFLHASSKVFKQFEEELDTAFAKALPFSYQFQNEYGGADLNQDLSSYLSYTKNKQFDAAVTHLNRLIHYQAINGFWEKSKRKYFRTSEINVQQDKERIELISNQLEAVSERLDLLVLEIHNRKDDLEKFTLTKQNELTEIESLVTASRNRTEEITNLQSQAAVLIERINALLDASNEKKSSSDQLLSESKSQLQSLKNSFEELVNSIEAQQSEYETLKDNFESKLGFVESKHQYFTERNEYLDDLIGREVGASLFETFKQRKTELDKPIFFWKCSIPVIAVVSIAWIFYLFWGTTPGELSWQFLLINSLKTLPVLGILFFTISQYTKERNFQEEYAFKSAVALTVKSYAEQLKDEFNQDKLIMESVQTIYTPPSPKNSKVLNNESSSLENLKQMIDQVKEIKSIIGDGK
;
A
#
# COMPACT_ATOMS: atom_id res chain seq x y z
N MET A 1 82.27 -107.01 49.23
CA MET A 1 82.40 -106.29 47.95
C MET A 1 83.80 -106.45 47.36
N ASN A 2 83.93 -106.46 46.03
CA ASN A 2 85.24 -106.34 45.35
C ASN A 2 85.69 -104.86 45.26
N LEU A 3 86.92 -104.61 44.79
CA LEU A 3 87.50 -103.26 44.72
C LEU A 3 86.65 -102.32 43.84
N ASP A 4 86.17 -102.80 42.70
CA ASP A 4 85.38 -102.01 41.75
C ASP A 4 84.02 -101.61 42.33
N GLN A 5 83.35 -102.53 43.02
CA GLN A 5 82.10 -102.29 43.75
C GLN A 5 82.30 -101.25 44.86
N ILE A 6 83.42 -101.32 45.60
CA ILE A 6 83.74 -100.33 46.63
C ILE A 6 83.93 -98.94 46.01
N ASN A 7 84.69 -98.85 44.92
CA ASN A 7 84.90 -97.58 44.20
C ASN A 7 83.60 -97.01 43.63
N GLN A 8 82.69 -97.87 43.15
CA GLN A 8 81.39 -97.45 42.65
C GLN A 8 80.52 -96.86 43.76
N VAL A 9 80.45 -97.51 44.93
CA VAL A 9 79.73 -96.96 46.09
C VAL A 9 80.35 -95.62 46.52
N LYS A 10 81.70 -95.52 46.57
CA LYS A 10 82.39 -94.25 46.87
C LYS A 10 82.04 -93.13 45.87
N SER A 11 81.87 -93.45 44.59
CA SER A 11 81.41 -92.48 43.58
C SER A 11 80.04 -91.90 43.91
N TYR A 12 79.09 -92.75 44.35
CA TYR A 12 77.76 -92.29 44.76
C TYR A 12 77.80 -91.44 46.04
N LEU A 13 78.72 -91.71 46.96
CA LEU A 13 78.89 -90.86 48.16
C LEU A 13 79.38 -89.47 47.79
N ASN A 14 80.34 -89.36 46.87
CA ASN A 14 80.80 -88.07 46.37
C ASN A 14 79.67 -87.31 45.66
N GLU A 15 78.90 -88.01 44.82
CA GLU A 15 77.74 -87.42 44.13
C GLU A 15 76.66 -86.91 45.09
N TYR A 16 76.43 -87.60 46.22
CA TYR A 16 75.54 -87.13 47.28
C TYR A 16 76.05 -85.85 47.95
N ASN A 17 77.35 -85.80 48.26
CA ASN A 17 77.95 -84.63 48.91
C ASN A 17 77.89 -83.38 48.01
N ASP A 18 78.03 -83.55 46.69
CA ASP A 18 77.91 -82.46 45.72
C ASP A 18 76.47 -81.98 45.49
N LEU A 19 75.47 -82.83 45.78
CA LEU A 19 74.05 -82.59 45.51
C LEU A 19 73.45 -81.42 46.31
N ASN A 20 74.04 -81.11 47.47
CA ASN A 20 73.49 -80.23 48.52
C ASN A 20 71.96 -80.42 48.69
N LEU A 21 71.59 -81.53 49.33
CA LEU A 21 70.20 -81.90 49.58
C LEU A 21 69.40 -80.80 50.30
N ALA A 22 70.03 -80.09 51.26
CA ALA A 22 69.37 -79.02 52.00
C ALA A 22 68.88 -77.89 51.05
N LYS A 23 69.71 -77.51 50.06
CA LYS A 23 69.35 -76.50 49.05
C LYS A 23 68.18 -76.95 48.16
N LEU A 24 68.21 -78.18 47.65
CA LEU A 24 67.15 -78.69 46.78
C LEU A 24 65.80 -78.76 47.50
N ILE A 25 65.80 -79.15 48.78
CA ILE A 25 64.59 -79.17 49.61
C ILE A 25 64.08 -77.74 49.83
N SER A 26 64.96 -76.79 50.19
CA SER A 26 64.55 -75.40 50.42
C SER A 26 63.98 -74.71 49.17
N GLU A 27 64.49 -75.04 47.98
CA GLU A 27 63.95 -74.52 46.71
C GLU A 27 62.58 -75.10 46.34
N THR A 28 62.29 -76.32 46.80
CA THR A 28 61.05 -77.02 46.42
C THR A 28 59.89 -76.60 47.33
N TYR A 29 60.17 -76.39 48.62
CA TYR A 29 59.16 -76.08 49.64
C TYR A 29 59.29 -74.64 50.17
N ILE A 30 59.41 -73.65 49.28
CA ILE A 30 59.66 -72.23 49.63
C ILE A 30 58.51 -71.64 50.48
N GLU A 31 57.25 -71.98 50.16
CA GLU A 31 56.05 -71.39 50.78
C GLU A 31 55.50 -72.18 51.98
N GLU A 32 56.01 -73.38 52.22
CA GLU A 32 55.47 -74.27 53.25
C GLU A 32 56.29 -74.19 54.54
N ASN A 33 55.62 -74.31 55.67
CA ASN A 33 56.31 -74.43 56.95
C ASN A 33 56.99 -75.81 57.00
N LEU A 34 58.32 -75.84 56.96
CA LEU A 34 59.13 -77.06 56.94
C LEU A 34 58.85 -78.03 58.10
N ASP A 35 58.24 -77.56 59.19
CA ASP A 35 57.81 -78.39 60.31
C ASP A 35 56.49 -79.15 60.08
N GLN A 36 55.76 -78.78 59.02
CA GLN A 36 54.45 -79.36 58.65
C GLN A 36 54.52 -80.19 57.37
N VAL A 37 55.63 -80.13 56.63
CA VAL A 37 55.85 -80.89 55.40
C VAL A 37 56.42 -82.27 55.72
N TYR A 38 55.76 -83.30 55.18
CA TYR A 38 56.20 -84.69 55.26
C TYR A 38 56.57 -85.20 53.88
N ILE A 39 57.73 -85.87 53.80
CA ILE A 39 58.22 -86.59 52.63
C ILE A 39 58.04 -88.08 52.95
N GLY A 40 57.02 -88.71 52.35
CA GLY A 40 56.55 -90.03 52.75
C GLY A 40 56.20 -90.10 54.25
N SER A 41 56.99 -90.85 55.02
CA SER A 41 56.82 -91.02 56.48
C SER A 41 57.71 -90.13 57.33
N TYR A 42 58.58 -89.32 56.71
CA TYR A 42 59.56 -88.48 57.40
C TYR A 42 59.12 -87.02 57.35
N SER A 43 59.29 -86.26 58.44
CA SER A 43 59.34 -84.81 58.31
C SER A 43 60.52 -84.41 57.43
N VAL A 44 60.47 -83.25 56.78
CA VAL A 44 61.59 -82.75 55.95
C VAL A 44 62.93 -82.78 56.70
N ARG A 45 62.92 -82.46 58.00
CA ARG A 45 64.08 -82.52 58.88
C ARG A 45 64.59 -83.94 59.08
N GLU A 46 63.69 -84.88 59.36
CA GLU A 46 64.07 -86.29 59.54
C GLU A 46 64.56 -86.92 58.25
N PHE A 47 63.98 -86.54 57.10
CA PHE A 47 64.41 -87.00 55.79
C PHE A 47 65.84 -86.55 55.46
N LEU A 48 66.14 -85.26 55.64
CA LEU A 48 67.49 -84.72 55.46
C LEU A 48 68.48 -85.42 56.39
N HIS A 49 68.14 -85.53 57.68
CA HIS A 49 69.03 -86.14 58.66
C HIS A 49 69.26 -87.63 58.39
N ALA A 50 68.20 -88.39 58.09
CA ALA A 50 68.29 -89.82 57.79
C ALA A 50 69.14 -90.06 56.53
N SER A 51 68.96 -89.22 55.51
CA SER A 51 69.76 -89.24 54.29
C SER A 51 71.23 -88.97 54.59
N SER A 52 71.55 -87.86 55.24
CA SER A 52 72.94 -87.50 55.59
C SER A 52 73.60 -88.57 56.47
N LYS A 53 72.84 -89.17 57.38
CA LYS A 53 73.33 -90.26 58.23
C LYS A 53 73.66 -91.52 57.41
N VAL A 54 72.80 -91.94 56.50
CA VAL A 54 73.06 -93.12 55.64
C VAL A 54 74.36 -92.95 54.87
N PHE A 55 74.52 -91.82 54.17
CA PHE A 55 75.69 -91.59 53.32
C PHE A 55 76.99 -91.45 54.14
N LYS A 56 76.95 -90.77 55.28
CA LYS A 56 78.11 -90.66 56.19
C LYS A 56 78.53 -92.01 56.79
N GLN A 57 77.57 -92.88 57.14
CA GLN A 57 77.89 -94.21 57.67
C GLN A 57 78.49 -95.12 56.61
N PHE A 58 78.09 -94.99 55.35
CA PHE A 58 78.77 -95.66 54.25
C PHE A 58 80.20 -95.13 54.09
N GLU A 59 80.42 -93.82 54.16
CA GLU A 59 81.76 -93.23 54.07
C GLU A 59 82.70 -93.80 55.15
N GLU A 60 82.25 -93.82 56.41
CA GLU A 60 83.05 -94.32 57.53
C GLU A 60 83.35 -95.83 57.44
N GLU A 61 82.40 -96.66 56.96
CA GLU A 61 82.58 -98.11 56.92
C GLU A 61 83.37 -98.60 55.69
N LEU A 62 83.28 -97.88 54.55
CA LEU A 62 84.02 -98.22 53.33
C LEU A 62 85.53 -98.06 53.46
N ASP A 63 85.99 -97.25 54.42
CA ASP A 63 87.41 -97.07 54.73
C ASP A 63 87.97 -98.12 55.69
N THR A 64 87.12 -99.01 56.21
CA THR A 64 87.53 -100.11 57.08
C THR A 64 87.73 -101.42 56.31
N ALA A 65 88.48 -102.36 56.91
CA ALA A 65 88.60 -103.72 56.36
C ALA A 65 87.25 -104.46 56.23
N PHE A 66 86.19 -103.98 56.90
CA PHE A 66 84.84 -104.53 56.86
C PHE A 66 84.14 -104.31 55.51
N ALA A 67 84.55 -103.31 54.72
CA ALA A 67 84.00 -103.03 53.39
C ALA A 67 84.02 -104.25 52.45
N LYS A 68 85.03 -105.11 52.58
CA LYS A 68 85.15 -106.35 51.79
C LYS A 68 84.10 -107.40 52.18
N ALA A 69 83.63 -107.39 53.42
CA ALA A 69 82.63 -108.34 53.94
C ALA A 69 81.18 -107.94 53.65
N LEU A 70 80.94 -106.69 53.24
CA LEU A 70 79.61 -106.20 52.91
C LEU A 70 79.06 -106.82 51.62
N PRO A 71 77.78 -107.27 51.59
CA PRO A 71 77.15 -107.81 50.39
C PRO A 71 76.75 -106.70 49.41
N PHE A 72 77.14 -106.82 48.13
CA PHE A 72 76.76 -105.83 47.10
C PHE A 72 75.31 -106.02 46.60
N SER A 73 74.83 -107.26 46.59
CA SER A 73 73.44 -107.63 46.32
C SER A 73 72.84 -108.26 47.57
N TYR A 74 71.58 -107.97 47.83
CA TYR A 74 70.85 -108.42 49.01
C TYR A 74 69.42 -108.80 48.69
N GLN A 75 68.87 -109.69 49.51
CA GLN A 75 67.47 -110.09 49.49
C GLN A 75 66.97 -110.13 50.93
N PHE A 76 66.15 -109.17 51.32
CA PHE A 76 65.75 -108.97 52.72
C PHE A 76 64.57 -109.86 53.15
N GLN A 77 63.93 -110.59 52.22
CA GLN A 77 62.79 -111.47 52.49
C GLN A 77 61.66 -110.79 53.30
N ASN A 78 61.49 -109.47 53.09
CA ASN A 78 60.50 -108.63 53.75
C ASN A 78 59.93 -107.61 52.76
N GLU A 79 59.19 -106.60 53.26
CA GLU A 79 58.56 -105.53 52.48
C GLU A 79 59.54 -104.71 51.60
N TYR A 80 60.84 -104.74 51.90
CA TYR A 80 61.87 -104.04 51.14
C TYR A 80 62.37 -104.82 49.93
N GLY A 81 62.07 -106.13 49.84
CA GLY A 81 62.43 -106.98 48.71
C GLY A 81 63.94 -107.19 48.55
N GLY A 82 64.36 -107.46 47.32
CA GLY A 82 65.76 -107.69 46.94
C GLY A 82 66.22 -106.68 45.91
N ALA A 83 67.45 -106.21 46.05
CA ALA A 83 68.07 -105.22 45.18
C ALA A 83 69.60 -105.34 45.24
N ASP A 84 70.29 -104.43 44.58
CA ASP A 84 71.71 -104.21 44.76
C ASP A 84 71.99 -102.77 45.21
N LEU A 85 73.14 -102.58 45.89
CA LEU A 85 73.55 -101.28 46.43
C LEU A 85 73.68 -100.22 45.34
N ASN A 86 74.07 -100.62 44.13
CA ASN A 86 74.23 -99.71 43.00
C ASN A 86 72.87 -99.13 42.58
N GLN A 87 71.86 -99.97 42.41
CA GLN A 87 70.52 -99.57 42.02
C GLN A 87 69.89 -98.68 43.08
N ASP A 88 69.97 -99.02 44.36
CA ASP A 88 69.34 -98.22 45.42
C ASP A 88 70.05 -96.87 45.64
N LEU A 89 71.39 -96.82 45.58
CA LEU A 89 72.13 -95.56 45.68
C LEU A 89 71.92 -94.65 44.45
N SER A 90 72.00 -95.21 43.24
CA SER A 90 71.79 -94.44 42.00
C SER A 90 70.35 -93.97 41.85
N SER A 91 69.36 -94.79 42.22
CA SER A 91 67.95 -94.41 42.17
C SER A 91 67.64 -93.33 43.21
N TYR A 92 68.15 -93.46 44.43
CA TYR A 92 68.01 -92.42 45.45
C TYR A 92 68.57 -91.08 44.96
N LEU A 93 69.78 -91.05 44.41
CA LEU A 93 70.40 -89.83 43.88
C LEU A 93 69.60 -89.24 42.72
N SER A 94 69.13 -90.08 41.79
CA SER A 94 68.33 -89.65 40.64
C SER A 94 67.01 -89.01 41.06
N TYR A 95 66.25 -89.67 41.95
CA TYR A 95 64.98 -89.13 42.44
C TYR A 95 65.17 -87.82 43.21
N THR A 96 66.26 -87.73 43.99
CA THR A 96 66.59 -86.53 44.74
C THR A 96 66.99 -85.37 43.83
N LYS A 97 67.79 -85.62 42.77
CA LYS A 97 68.13 -84.62 41.74
C LYS A 97 66.91 -84.05 41.03
N ASN A 98 65.93 -84.91 40.75
CA ASN A 98 64.71 -84.54 40.05
C ASN A 98 63.63 -83.95 40.97
N LYS A 99 63.96 -83.63 42.25
CA LYS A 99 63.03 -83.09 43.26
C LYS A 99 61.84 -84.02 43.54
N GLN A 100 61.98 -85.32 43.29
CA GLN A 100 60.97 -86.36 43.54
C GLN A 100 61.24 -87.04 44.87
N PHE A 101 61.15 -86.28 45.97
CA PHE A 101 61.59 -86.75 47.29
C PHE A 101 60.77 -87.94 47.83
N ASP A 102 59.47 -88.02 47.55
CA ASP A 102 58.63 -89.15 47.98
C ASP A 102 59.09 -90.49 47.38
N ALA A 103 59.52 -90.49 46.11
CA ALA A 103 60.06 -91.68 45.45
C ALA A 103 61.43 -92.09 46.05
N ALA A 104 62.23 -91.11 46.49
CA ALA A 104 63.51 -91.36 47.13
C ALA A 104 63.36 -92.06 48.49
N VAL A 105 62.25 -91.88 49.22
CA VAL A 105 61.99 -92.50 50.53
C VAL A 105 62.09 -94.01 50.48
N THR A 106 61.59 -94.65 49.43
CA THR A 106 61.63 -96.13 49.33
C THR A 106 63.07 -96.64 49.26
N HIS A 107 63.92 -95.97 48.49
CA HIS A 107 65.34 -96.32 48.40
C HIS A 107 66.10 -95.95 49.68
N LEU A 108 65.77 -94.83 50.31
CA LEU A 108 66.33 -94.45 51.61
C LEU A 108 66.05 -95.51 52.68
N ASN A 109 64.80 -95.98 52.78
CA ASN A 109 64.41 -97.01 53.74
C ASN A 109 65.15 -98.33 53.50
N ARG A 110 65.33 -98.73 52.24
CA ARG A 110 66.13 -99.91 51.87
C ARG A 110 67.58 -99.76 52.30
N LEU A 111 68.19 -98.60 52.09
CA LEU A 111 69.56 -98.32 52.51
C LEU A 111 69.70 -98.33 54.04
N ILE A 112 68.76 -97.72 54.76
CA ILE A 112 68.73 -97.77 56.23
C ILE A 112 68.66 -99.23 56.72
N HIS A 113 67.77 -100.01 56.13
CA HIS A 113 67.59 -101.42 56.48
C HIS A 113 68.84 -102.26 56.16
N TYR A 114 69.49 -102.00 55.02
CA TYR A 114 70.78 -102.59 54.66
C TYR A 114 71.82 -102.33 55.75
N GLN A 115 71.97 -101.09 56.19
CA GLN A 115 72.94 -100.72 57.22
C GLN A 115 72.60 -101.33 58.60
N ALA A 116 71.30 -101.49 58.89
CA ALA A 116 70.83 -102.10 60.13
C ALA A 116 71.15 -103.60 60.20
N ILE A 117 70.87 -104.38 59.14
CA ILE A 117 71.19 -105.82 59.09
C ILE A 117 72.69 -106.06 59.17
N ASN A 118 73.48 -105.25 58.47
CA ASN A 118 74.94 -105.37 58.46
C ASN A 118 75.60 -104.78 59.72
N GLY A 119 74.80 -104.28 60.68
CA GLY A 119 75.25 -103.95 62.03
C GLY A 119 76.00 -102.62 62.16
N PHE A 120 75.96 -101.74 61.16
CA PHE A 120 76.67 -100.47 61.20
C PHE A 120 75.78 -99.22 61.29
N TRP A 121 74.45 -99.36 61.17
CA TRP A 121 73.48 -98.28 61.40
C TRP A 121 73.57 -97.63 62.80
N GLU A 122 73.93 -98.42 63.81
CA GLU A 122 74.06 -97.95 65.21
C GLU A 122 75.51 -97.94 65.71
N LYS A 123 76.49 -98.27 64.87
CA LYS A 123 77.89 -98.40 65.29
C LYS A 123 78.50 -97.05 65.66
N SER A 124 77.97 -95.95 65.10
CA SER A 124 78.28 -94.58 65.55
C SER A 124 77.88 -94.31 67.01
N LYS A 125 76.86 -94.98 67.57
CA LYS A 125 76.54 -94.90 69.02
C LYS A 125 77.53 -95.69 69.89
N ARG A 126 78.17 -96.73 69.34
CA ARG A 126 79.05 -97.65 70.11
C ARG A 126 80.52 -97.24 70.09
N LYS A 127 80.94 -96.38 69.17
CA LYS A 127 82.32 -95.92 68.98
C LYS A 127 82.45 -94.45 69.38
N TYR A 128 82.33 -94.12 70.66
CA TYR A 128 82.71 -92.83 71.29
C TYR A 128 82.32 -91.50 70.59
N PHE A 129 81.32 -91.44 69.71
CA PHE A 129 80.74 -90.15 69.33
C PHE A 129 79.93 -89.63 70.51
N ARG A 130 80.45 -88.61 71.20
CA ARG A 130 79.74 -87.94 72.29
C ARG A 130 78.41 -87.44 71.71
N THR A 131 77.29 -87.71 72.35
CA THR A 131 75.94 -87.24 71.95
C THR A 131 75.91 -85.77 71.50
N SER A 132 76.82 -84.94 72.03
CA SER A 132 77.05 -83.56 71.59
C SER A 132 77.40 -83.39 70.10
N GLU A 133 78.22 -84.27 69.49
CA GLU A 133 78.63 -84.12 68.08
C GLU A 133 77.50 -84.44 67.09
N ILE A 134 76.64 -85.39 67.45
CA ILE A 134 75.44 -85.73 66.65
C ILE A 134 74.45 -84.56 66.69
N ASN A 135 74.22 -83.98 67.86
CA ASN A 135 73.35 -82.81 68.02
C ASN A 135 73.90 -81.59 67.25
N VAL A 136 75.21 -81.34 67.32
CA VAL A 136 75.86 -80.25 66.58
C VAL A 136 75.72 -80.42 65.06
N GLN A 137 75.81 -81.65 64.55
CA GLN A 137 75.61 -81.91 63.12
C GLN A 137 74.15 -81.71 62.69
N GLN A 138 73.18 -82.16 63.50
CA GLN A 138 71.76 -81.92 63.25
C GLN A 138 71.42 -80.43 63.26
N ASP A 139 71.99 -79.67 64.20
CA ASP A 139 71.81 -78.22 64.27
C ASP A 139 72.44 -77.52 63.05
N LYS A 140 73.60 -77.98 62.58
CA LYS A 140 74.23 -77.46 61.36
C LYS A 140 73.35 -77.67 60.13
N GLU A 141 72.84 -78.89 59.94
CA GLU A 141 71.93 -79.23 58.83
C GLU A 141 70.64 -78.38 58.88
N ARG A 142 70.11 -78.14 60.09
CA ARG A 142 68.95 -77.27 60.29
C ARG A 142 69.26 -75.81 59.93
N ILE A 143 70.39 -75.28 60.39
CA ILE A 143 70.78 -73.90 60.10
C ILE A 143 70.99 -73.71 58.59
N GLU A 144 71.62 -74.67 57.92
CA GLU A 144 71.83 -74.62 56.47
C GLU A 144 70.50 -74.64 55.69
N LEU A 145 69.58 -75.55 56.04
CA LEU A 145 68.25 -75.62 55.43
C LEU A 145 67.47 -74.30 55.59
N ILE A 146 67.44 -73.75 56.80
CA ILE A 146 66.75 -72.48 57.08
C ILE A 146 67.42 -71.31 56.34
N SER A 147 68.75 -71.28 56.29
CA SER A 147 69.50 -70.25 55.57
C SER A 147 69.15 -70.23 54.08
N ASN A 148 69.14 -71.40 53.44
CA ASN A 148 68.81 -71.51 52.03
C ASN A 148 67.33 -71.16 51.74
N GLN A 149 66.41 -71.52 52.64
CA GLN A 149 65.01 -71.11 52.51
C GLN A 149 64.88 -69.59 52.64
N LEU A 150 65.58 -68.97 53.58
CA LEU A 150 65.54 -67.52 53.78
C LEU A 150 66.07 -66.76 52.56
N GLU A 151 67.13 -67.26 51.93
CA GLU A 151 67.68 -66.70 50.70
C GLU A 151 66.67 -66.77 49.54
N ALA A 152 66.06 -67.95 49.32
CA ALA A 152 65.03 -68.14 48.29
C ALA A 152 63.80 -67.25 48.52
N VAL A 153 63.39 -67.06 49.77
CA VAL A 153 62.28 -66.15 50.13
C VAL A 153 62.67 -64.69 49.87
N SER A 154 63.91 -64.30 50.16
CA SER A 154 64.41 -62.95 49.92
C SER A 154 64.41 -62.60 48.43
N GLU A 155 64.94 -63.48 47.58
CA GLU A 155 64.96 -63.26 46.12
C GLU A 155 63.54 -63.11 45.56
N ARG A 156 62.61 -63.93 46.05
CA ARG A 156 61.21 -63.84 45.63
C ARG A 156 60.56 -62.53 46.09
N LEU A 157 60.88 -62.07 47.29
CA LEU A 157 60.36 -60.81 47.81
C LEU A 157 60.85 -59.64 46.93
N ASP A 158 62.11 -59.64 46.52
CA ASP A 158 62.66 -58.62 45.62
C ASP A 158 61.92 -58.60 44.27
N LEU A 159 61.63 -59.77 43.70
CA LEU A 159 60.84 -59.88 42.46
C LEU A 159 59.42 -59.31 42.63
N LEU A 160 58.76 -59.62 43.75
CA LEU A 160 57.42 -59.10 44.05
C LEU A 160 57.43 -57.57 44.23
N VAL A 161 58.44 -57.02 44.91
CA VAL A 161 58.59 -55.57 45.08
C VAL A 161 58.78 -54.87 43.73
N LEU A 162 59.55 -55.48 42.83
CA LEU A 162 59.76 -54.97 41.48
C LEU A 162 58.45 -55.00 40.66
N GLU A 163 57.68 -56.09 40.76
CA GLU A 163 56.36 -56.16 40.10
C GLU A 163 55.40 -55.11 40.64
N ILE A 164 55.37 -54.89 41.96
CA ILE A 164 54.54 -53.86 42.59
C ILE A 164 54.93 -52.47 42.11
N HIS A 165 56.23 -52.17 41.98
CA HIS A 165 56.69 -50.89 41.44
C HIS A 165 56.24 -50.70 39.99
N ASN A 166 56.42 -51.69 39.13
CA ASN A 166 55.99 -51.59 37.73
C ASN A 166 54.47 -51.38 37.62
N ARG A 167 53.67 -52.13 38.40
CA ARG A 167 52.21 -51.96 38.44
C ARG A 167 51.80 -50.58 38.94
N LYS A 168 52.52 -50.03 39.91
CA LYS A 168 52.29 -48.67 40.42
C LYS A 168 52.54 -47.63 39.33
N ASP A 169 53.67 -47.73 38.62
CA ASP A 169 54.02 -46.79 37.54
C ASP A 169 53.00 -46.84 36.39
N ASP A 170 52.53 -48.03 36.03
CA ASP A 170 51.50 -48.20 35.00
C ASP A 170 50.16 -47.60 35.44
N LEU A 171 49.80 -47.75 36.72
CA LEU A 171 48.61 -47.13 37.28
C LEU A 171 48.71 -45.60 37.28
N GLU A 172 49.86 -45.04 37.66
CA GLU A 172 50.08 -43.59 37.62
C GLU A 172 49.96 -43.03 36.19
N LYS A 173 50.55 -43.69 35.19
CA LYS A 173 50.41 -43.33 33.77
C LYS A 173 48.96 -43.40 33.30
N PHE A 174 48.24 -44.45 33.69
CA PHE A 174 46.83 -44.61 33.37
C PHE A 174 45.99 -43.46 33.97
N THR A 175 46.18 -43.15 35.25
CA THR A 175 45.47 -42.07 35.94
C THR A 175 45.74 -40.71 35.29
N LEU A 176 47.00 -40.39 34.97
CA LEU A 176 47.35 -39.16 34.25
C LEU A 176 46.65 -39.06 32.90
N THR A 177 46.64 -40.16 32.13
CA THR A 177 45.98 -40.20 30.82
C THR A 177 44.48 -39.97 30.96
N LYS A 178 43.82 -40.63 31.93
CA LYS A 178 42.38 -40.45 32.16
C LYS A 178 42.01 -39.07 32.69
N GLN A 179 42.88 -38.45 33.49
CA GLN A 179 42.69 -37.07 33.91
C GLN A 179 42.74 -36.11 32.72
N ASN A 180 43.70 -36.27 31.82
CA ASN A 180 43.81 -35.46 30.61
C ASN A 180 42.59 -35.64 29.67
N GLU A 181 42.20 -36.89 29.40
CA GLU A 181 40.99 -37.19 28.62
C GLU A 181 39.73 -36.53 29.22
N LEU A 182 39.60 -36.54 30.55
CA LEU A 182 38.46 -35.94 31.24
C LEU A 182 38.45 -34.42 31.12
N THR A 183 39.61 -33.76 31.23
CA THR A 183 39.72 -32.31 31.00
C THR A 183 39.39 -31.92 29.57
N GLU A 184 39.77 -32.73 28.59
CA GLU A 184 39.43 -32.51 27.18
C GLU A 184 37.91 -32.63 26.97
N ILE A 185 37.28 -33.68 27.52
CA ILE A 185 35.82 -33.86 27.47
C ILE A 185 35.11 -32.66 28.10
N GLU A 186 35.56 -32.18 29.26
CA GLU A 186 34.97 -31.03 29.94
C GLU A 186 35.04 -29.75 29.08
N SER A 187 36.18 -29.54 28.41
CA SER A 187 36.36 -28.43 27.46
C SER A 187 35.41 -28.54 26.26
N LEU A 188 35.26 -29.75 25.69
CA LEU A 188 34.38 -30.02 24.55
C LEU A 188 32.90 -29.86 24.92
N VAL A 189 32.51 -30.29 26.13
CA VAL A 189 31.14 -30.08 26.65
C VAL A 189 30.84 -28.60 26.80
N THR A 190 31.79 -27.81 27.32
CA THR A 190 31.65 -26.36 27.47
C THR A 190 31.51 -25.69 26.10
N ALA A 191 32.36 -26.04 25.14
CA ALA A 191 32.27 -25.54 23.77
C ALA A 191 30.93 -25.92 23.10
N SER A 192 30.43 -27.13 23.35
CA SER A 192 29.14 -27.60 22.84
C SER A 192 27.96 -26.80 23.41
N ARG A 193 28.00 -26.47 24.71
CA ARG A 193 26.99 -25.62 25.35
C ARG A 193 26.97 -24.23 24.73
N ASN A 194 28.13 -23.60 24.58
CA ASN A 194 28.24 -22.27 23.95
C ASN A 194 27.70 -22.27 22.51
N ARG A 195 28.06 -23.29 21.70
CA ARG A 195 27.51 -23.44 20.35
C ARG A 195 25.99 -23.63 20.34
N THR A 196 25.44 -24.32 21.33
CA THR A 196 23.99 -24.50 21.45
C THR A 196 23.30 -23.16 21.75
N GLU A 197 23.88 -22.34 22.63
CA GLU A 197 23.39 -20.98 22.89
C GLU A 197 23.45 -20.10 21.63
N GLU A 198 24.54 -20.16 20.86
CA GLU A 198 24.64 -19.47 19.56
C GLU A 198 23.56 -19.93 18.57
N ILE A 199 23.34 -21.24 18.44
CA ILE A 199 22.31 -21.81 17.56
C ILE A 199 20.91 -21.33 17.97
N THR A 200 20.59 -21.39 19.26
CA THR A 200 19.29 -20.93 19.76
C THR A 200 19.06 -19.44 19.54
N ASN A 201 20.09 -18.61 19.69
CA ASN A 201 20.03 -17.19 19.37
C ASN A 201 19.81 -16.96 17.86
N LEU A 202 20.58 -17.64 17.00
CA LEU A 202 20.39 -17.58 15.54
C LEU A 202 19.00 -18.02 15.12
N GLN A 203 18.46 -19.07 15.75
CA GLN A 203 17.11 -19.55 15.49
C GLN A 203 16.04 -18.52 15.89
N SER A 204 16.22 -17.83 17.03
CA SER A 204 15.35 -16.73 17.44
C SER A 204 15.41 -15.55 16.45
N GLN A 205 16.61 -15.17 16.01
CA GLN A 205 16.80 -14.12 15.00
C GLN A 205 16.14 -14.50 13.67
N ALA A 206 16.28 -15.76 13.23
CA ALA A 206 15.65 -16.27 12.03
C ALA A 206 14.12 -16.22 12.13
N ALA A 207 13.53 -16.58 13.27
CA ALA A 207 12.09 -16.47 13.49
C ALA A 207 11.60 -15.02 13.35
N VAL A 208 12.30 -14.05 13.97
CA VAL A 208 11.99 -12.62 13.83
C VAL A 208 12.11 -12.15 12.37
N LEU A 209 13.12 -12.63 11.65
CA LEU A 209 13.28 -12.29 10.23
C LEU A 209 12.15 -12.88 9.37
N ILE A 210 11.71 -14.10 9.64
CA ILE A 210 10.57 -14.73 8.95
C ILE A 210 9.30 -13.90 9.17
N GLU A 211 9.02 -13.47 10.40
CA GLU A 211 7.87 -12.61 10.69
C GLU A 211 7.95 -11.27 9.93
N ARG A 212 9.13 -10.64 9.89
CA ARG A 212 9.34 -9.40 9.13
C ARG A 212 9.15 -9.61 7.62
N ILE A 213 9.65 -10.72 7.08
CA ILE A 213 9.49 -11.07 5.66
C ILE A 213 8.01 -11.24 5.33
N ASN A 214 7.26 -11.95 6.16
CA ASN A 214 5.82 -12.14 5.94
C ASN A 214 5.05 -10.82 6.02
N ALA A 215 5.35 -9.97 7.00
CA ALA A 215 4.74 -8.64 7.10
C ALA A 215 5.04 -7.76 5.87
N LEU A 216 6.27 -7.80 5.35
CA LEU A 216 6.65 -7.10 4.12
C LEU A 216 5.95 -7.67 2.89
N LEU A 217 5.78 -8.99 2.83
CA LEU A 217 5.05 -9.67 1.74
C LEU A 217 3.59 -9.26 1.74
N ASP A 218 2.94 -9.23 2.89
CA ASP A 218 1.55 -8.80 3.04
C ASP A 218 1.35 -7.34 2.62
N ALA A 219 2.22 -6.44 3.11
CA ALA A 219 2.20 -5.03 2.70
C ALA A 219 2.44 -4.85 1.19
N SER A 220 3.33 -5.65 0.60
CA SER A 220 3.58 -5.64 -0.84
C SER A 220 2.36 -6.12 -1.63
N ASN A 221 1.66 -7.16 -1.16
CA ASN A 221 0.46 -7.67 -1.79
C ASN A 221 -0.71 -6.67 -1.71
N GLU A 222 -0.89 -6.02 -0.56
CA GLU A 222 -1.90 -4.97 -0.39
C GLU A 222 -1.63 -3.80 -1.33
N LYS A 223 -0.37 -3.34 -1.42
CA LYS A 223 0.02 -2.26 -2.32
C LYS A 223 -0.14 -2.63 -3.80
N LYS A 224 0.13 -3.88 -4.17
CA LYS A 224 -0.15 -4.41 -5.50
C LYS A 224 -1.66 -4.37 -5.80
N SER A 225 -2.49 -4.86 -4.89
CA SER A 225 -3.95 -4.84 -5.05
C SER A 225 -4.50 -3.42 -5.21
N SER A 226 -4.01 -2.48 -4.39
CA SER A 226 -4.37 -1.06 -4.50
C SER A 226 -3.93 -0.46 -5.85
N SER A 227 -2.73 -0.80 -6.32
CA SER A 227 -2.24 -0.37 -7.64
C SER A 227 -3.06 -0.95 -8.79
N ASP A 228 -3.47 -2.21 -8.70
CA ASP A 228 -4.32 -2.86 -9.71
C ASP A 228 -5.71 -2.21 -9.75
N GLN A 229 -6.26 -1.85 -8.58
CA GLN A 229 -7.53 -1.11 -8.49
C GLN A 229 -7.42 0.29 -9.12
N LEU A 230 -6.39 1.07 -8.78
CA LEU A 230 -6.15 2.39 -9.38
C LEU A 230 -5.97 2.30 -10.91
N LEU A 231 -5.31 1.26 -11.40
CA LEU A 231 -5.14 1.03 -12.84
C LEU A 231 -6.47 0.71 -13.52
N SER A 232 -7.35 -0.07 -12.86
CA SER A 232 -8.70 -0.35 -13.35
C SER A 232 -9.58 0.91 -13.37
N GLU A 233 -9.57 1.70 -12.30
CA GLU A 233 -10.29 2.96 -12.21
C GLU A 233 -9.81 3.97 -13.26
N SER A 234 -8.49 4.11 -13.44
CA SER A 234 -7.90 4.97 -14.46
C SER A 234 -8.32 4.54 -15.88
N LYS A 235 -8.33 3.23 -16.18
CA LYS A 235 -8.84 2.71 -17.46
C LYS A 235 -10.32 3.04 -17.68
N SER A 236 -11.15 2.90 -16.64
CA SER A 236 -12.57 3.24 -16.69
C SER A 236 -12.79 4.74 -16.97
N GLN A 237 -12.05 5.61 -16.28
CA GLN A 237 -12.09 7.06 -16.50
C GLN A 237 -11.60 7.45 -17.90
N LEU A 238 -10.55 6.80 -18.40
CA LEU A 238 -10.07 7.01 -19.77
C LEU A 238 -11.14 6.62 -20.80
N GLN A 239 -11.85 5.51 -20.56
CA GLN A 239 -12.94 5.07 -21.42
C GLN A 239 -14.12 6.05 -21.38
N SER A 240 -14.52 6.54 -20.20
CA SER A 240 -15.59 7.53 -20.09
C SER A 240 -15.21 8.84 -20.77
N LEU A 241 -13.97 9.30 -20.59
CA LEU A 241 -13.46 10.52 -21.24
C LEU A 241 -13.47 10.37 -22.76
N LYS A 242 -13.05 9.20 -23.27
CA LYS A 242 -13.12 8.88 -24.70
C LYS A 242 -14.57 8.98 -25.22
N ASN A 243 -15.52 8.37 -24.52
CA ASN A 243 -16.94 8.42 -24.92
C ASN A 243 -17.47 9.87 -24.92
N SER A 244 -17.16 10.67 -23.89
CA SER A 244 -17.54 12.08 -23.85
C SER A 244 -16.89 12.90 -24.98
N PHE A 245 -15.66 12.56 -25.37
CA PHE A 245 -15.00 13.20 -26.50
C PHE A 245 -15.69 12.86 -27.83
N GLU A 246 -16.07 11.59 -28.03
CA GLU A 246 -16.87 11.16 -29.19
C GLU A 246 -18.23 11.87 -29.24
N GLU A 247 -18.94 11.99 -28.12
CA GLU A 247 -20.19 12.75 -28.03
C GLU A 247 -20.00 14.23 -28.38
N LEU A 248 -18.92 14.85 -27.89
CA LEU A 248 -18.62 16.25 -28.16
C LEU A 248 -18.27 16.49 -29.64
N VAL A 249 -17.51 15.58 -30.26
CA VAL A 249 -17.25 15.59 -31.71
C VAL A 249 -18.56 15.51 -32.49
N ASN A 250 -19.43 14.55 -32.17
CA ASN A 250 -20.73 14.42 -32.83
C ASN A 250 -21.60 15.67 -32.66
N SER A 251 -21.58 16.30 -31.48
CA SER A 251 -22.31 17.54 -31.22
C SER A 251 -21.75 18.71 -32.03
N ILE A 252 -20.43 18.80 -32.21
CA ILE A 252 -19.80 19.84 -33.03
C ILE A 252 -20.17 19.65 -34.50
N GLU A 253 -20.10 18.42 -35.02
CA GLU A 253 -20.49 18.11 -36.40
C GLU A 253 -21.97 18.45 -36.66
N ALA A 254 -22.86 18.11 -35.72
CA ALA A 254 -24.27 18.47 -35.80
C ALA A 254 -24.49 19.99 -35.80
N GLN A 255 -23.84 20.72 -34.89
CA GLN A 255 -23.91 22.18 -34.85
C GLN A 255 -23.36 22.83 -36.11
N GLN A 256 -22.27 22.30 -36.66
CA GLN A 256 -21.71 22.81 -37.92
C GLN A 256 -22.70 22.66 -39.08
N SER A 257 -23.36 21.50 -39.17
CA SER A 257 -24.39 21.28 -40.19
C SER A 257 -25.59 22.23 -40.00
N GLU A 258 -26.05 22.43 -38.77
CA GLU A 258 -27.10 23.43 -38.49
C GLU A 258 -26.67 24.83 -38.89
N TYR A 259 -25.43 25.23 -38.58
CA TYR A 259 -24.87 26.52 -39.00
C TYR A 259 -24.82 26.69 -40.51
N GLU A 260 -24.41 25.66 -41.26
CA GLU A 260 -24.42 25.68 -42.73
C GLU A 260 -25.85 25.86 -43.26
N THR A 261 -26.83 25.11 -42.75
CA THR A 261 -28.23 25.28 -43.18
C THR A 261 -28.80 26.66 -42.83
N LEU A 262 -28.42 27.23 -41.68
CA LEU A 262 -28.83 28.55 -41.27
C LEU A 262 -28.20 29.62 -42.17
N LYS A 263 -26.92 29.46 -42.50
CA LYS A 263 -26.20 30.34 -43.43
C LYS A 263 -26.86 30.33 -44.80
N ASP A 264 -27.16 29.15 -45.36
CA ASP A 264 -27.83 29.02 -46.66
C ASP A 264 -29.22 29.69 -46.65
N ASN A 265 -30.00 29.48 -45.58
CA ASN A 265 -31.29 30.14 -45.40
C ASN A 265 -31.15 31.67 -45.29
N PHE A 266 -30.11 32.14 -44.60
CA PHE A 266 -29.83 33.57 -44.47
C PHE A 266 -29.45 34.18 -45.81
N GLU A 267 -28.53 33.55 -46.55
CA GLU A 267 -28.15 33.98 -47.91
C GLU A 267 -29.34 33.98 -48.87
N SER A 268 -30.21 32.97 -48.81
CA SER A 268 -31.44 32.91 -49.61
C SER A 268 -32.40 34.05 -49.28
N LYS A 269 -32.64 34.32 -47.99
CA LYS A 269 -33.48 35.44 -47.54
C LYS A 269 -32.87 36.78 -47.90
N LEU A 270 -31.56 36.94 -47.77
CA LEU A 270 -30.85 38.15 -48.14
C LEU A 270 -30.98 38.42 -49.64
N GLY A 271 -30.73 37.40 -50.48
CA GLY A 271 -30.91 37.51 -51.93
C GLY A 271 -32.36 37.86 -52.32
N PHE A 272 -33.36 37.30 -51.62
CA PHE A 272 -34.75 37.71 -51.81
C PHE A 272 -34.97 39.18 -51.46
N VAL A 273 -34.47 39.66 -50.32
CA VAL A 273 -34.59 41.06 -49.89
C VAL A 273 -33.90 42.00 -50.86
N GLU A 274 -32.66 41.70 -51.28
CA GLU A 274 -31.93 42.48 -52.27
C GLU A 274 -32.68 42.57 -53.61
N SER A 275 -33.27 41.45 -54.08
CA SER A 275 -34.08 41.45 -55.31
C SER A 275 -35.33 42.34 -55.23
N LYS A 276 -35.87 42.54 -54.03
CA LYS A 276 -37.04 43.39 -53.78
C LYS A 276 -36.67 44.83 -53.47
N HIS A 277 -35.44 45.09 -53.04
CA HIS A 277 -34.96 46.44 -52.74
C HIS A 277 -35.11 47.35 -53.95
N GLN A 278 -34.66 46.91 -55.13
CA GLN A 278 -34.77 47.69 -56.37
C GLN A 278 -36.24 47.97 -56.75
N TYR A 279 -37.13 46.98 -56.59
CA TYR A 279 -38.56 47.15 -56.82
C TYR A 279 -39.20 48.15 -55.85
N PHE A 280 -38.81 48.14 -54.57
CA PHE A 280 -39.32 49.09 -53.59
C PHE A 280 -38.81 50.52 -53.84
N THR A 281 -37.54 50.68 -54.22
CA THR A 281 -36.98 51.99 -54.58
C THR A 281 -37.70 52.60 -55.78
N GLU A 282 -37.92 51.82 -56.85
CA GLU A 282 -38.69 52.27 -58.03
C GLU A 282 -40.14 52.65 -57.67
N ARG A 283 -40.78 51.88 -56.79
CA ARG A 283 -42.17 52.12 -56.38
C ARG A 283 -42.31 53.36 -55.49
N ASN A 284 -41.32 53.60 -54.62
CA ASN A 284 -41.30 54.80 -53.78
C ASN A 284 -41.09 56.05 -54.63
N GLU A 285 -40.13 56.07 -55.57
CA GLU A 285 -39.97 57.21 -56.50
C GLU A 285 -41.25 57.46 -57.32
N TYR A 286 -41.91 56.39 -57.79
CA TYR A 286 -43.18 56.50 -58.51
C TYR A 286 -44.34 57.04 -57.65
N LEU A 287 -44.41 56.66 -56.37
CA LEU A 287 -45.42 57.15 -55.44
C LEU A 287 -45.17 58.62 -55.06
N ASP A 288 -43.91 59.00 -54.87
CA ASP A 288 -43.51 60.37 -54.52
C ASP A 288 -43.81 61.35 -55.68
N ASP A 289 -43.57 60.93 -56.94
CA ASP A 289 -43.91 61.70 -58.14
C ASP A 289 -45.44 61.85 -58.34
N LEU A 290 -46.23 60.81 -58.06
CA LEU A 290 -47.69 60.87 -58.17
C LEU A 290 -48.33 61.74 -57.07
N ILE A 291 -47.92 61.56 -55.81
CA ILE A 291 -48.51 62.25 -54.66
C ILE A 291 -48.08 63.73 -54.63
N GLY A 292 -46.80 64.00 -54.89
CA GLY A 292 -46.25 65.37 -54.87
C GLY A 292 -46.78 66.28 -55.99
N ARG A 293 -47.17 65.70 -57.14
CA ARG A 293 -47.60 66.43 -58.33
C ARG A 293 -49.12 66.61 -58.45
N GLU A 294 -49.94 65.63 -58.08
CA GLU A 294 -51.39 65.71 -58.34
C GLU A 294 -52.23 66.36 -57.23
N VAL A 295 -51.86 66.24 -55.95
CA VAL A 295 -52.76 66.66 -54.86
C VAL A 295 -52.69 68.16 -54.57
N GLY A 296 -51.50 68.79 -54.61
CA GLY A 296 -51.34 70.21 -54.28
C GLY A 296 -51.77 71.19 -55.39
N ALA A 297 -51.49 70.86 -56.65
CA ALA A 297 -51.77 71.74 -57.78
C ALA A 297 -53.25 71.70 -58.22
N SER A 298 -53.84 70.49 -58.27
CA SER A 298 -55.23 70.28 -58.70
C SER A 298 -56.27 70.91 -57.76
N LEU A 299 -56.07 70.82 -56.43
CA LEU A 299 -56.98 71.44 -55.45
C LEU A 299 -56.92 72.98 -55.49
N PHE A 300 -55.73 73.55 -55.67
CA PHE A 300 -55.58 75.01 -55.79
C PHE A 300 -56.31 75.55 -57.04
N GLU A 301 -56.15 74.87 -58.18
CA GLU A 301 -56.81 75.25 -59.43
C GLU A 301 -58.34 75.16 -59.33
N THR A 302 -58.89 74.10 -58.73
CA THR A 302 -60.34 73.95 -58.59
C THR A 302 -60.97 75.01 -57.68
N PHE A 303 -60.35 75.35 -56.54
CA PHE A 303 -60.87 76.42 -55.67
C PHE A 303 -60.66 77.83 -56.25
N LYS A 304 -59.55 78.06 -56.94
CA LYS A 304 -59.31 79.33 -57.65
C LYS A 304 -60.31 79.52 -58.79
N GLN A 305 -60.59 78.47 -59.56
CA GLN A 305 -61.59 78.49 -60.63
C GLN A 305 -62.99 78.81 -60.07
N ARG A 306 -63.42 78.15 -58.99
CA ARG A 306 -64.71 78.44 -58.34
C ARG A 306 -64.79 79.86 -57.78
N LYS A 307 -63.71 80.40 -57.21
CA LYS A 307 -63.63 81.81 -56.80
C LYS A 307 -63.84 82.75 -57.99
N THR A 308 -63.17 82.50 -59.11
CA THR A 308 -63.32 83.34 -60.32
C THR A 308 -64.68 83.20 -61.00
N GLU A 309 -65.35 82.05 -60.88
CA GLU A 309 -66.73 81.88 -61.36
C GLU A 309 -67.73 82.73 -60.56
N LEU A 310 -67.47 82.94 -59.27
CA LEU A 310 -68.29 83.77 -58.38
C LEU A 310 -68.06 85.28 -58.54
N ASP A 311 -66.96 85.73 -59.18
CA ASP A 311 -66.73 87.16 -59.43
C ASP A 311 -67.79 87.78 -60.35
N LYS A 312 -68.25 87.04 -61.37
CA LYS A 312 -69.24 87.52 -62.33
C LYS A 312 -70.59 87.86 -61.66
N PRO A 313 -71.22 86.95 -60.90
CA PRO A 313 -72.50 87.25 -60.25
C PRO A 313 -72.34 88.29 -59.13
N ILE A 314 -71.22 88.32 -58.38
CA ILE A 314 -70.96 89.37 -57.38
C ILE A 314 -70.86 90.75 -58.03
N PHE A 315 -70.17 90.86 -59.16
CA PHE A 315 -70.08 92.11 -59.90
C PHE A 315 -71.46 92.55 -60.43
N PHE A 316 -72.26 91.60 -60.93
CA PHE A 316 -73.63 91.86 -61.35
C PHE A 316 -74.49 92.41 -60.21
N TRP A 317 -74.46 91.79 -59.02
CA TRP A 317 -75.23 92.27 -57.88
C TRP A 317 -74.70 93.60 -57.31
N LYS A 318 -73.37 93.80 -57.30
CA LYS A 318 -72.74 95.07 -56.88
C LYS A 318 -73.24 96.24 -57.73
N CYS A 319 -73.36 96.06 -59.04
CA CYS A 319 -73.91 97.07 -59.94
C CYS A 319 -75.43 97.17 -59.86
N SER A 320 -76.13 96.07 -59.58
CA SER A 320 -77.59 96.06 -59.49
C SER A 320 -78.13 96.82 -58.28
N ILE A 321 -77.44 96.80 -57.14
CA ILE A 321 -77.85 97.53 -55.92
C ILE A 321 -78.07 99.04 -56.18
N PRO A 322 -77.09 99.81 -56.68
CA PRO A 322 -77.28 101.25 -56.93
C PRO A 322 -78.31 101.52 -58.02
N VAL A 323 -78.39 100.68 -59.06
CA VAL A 323 -79.39 100.83 -60.14
C VAL A 323 -80.81 100.67 -59.58
N ILE A 324 -81.05 99.61 -58.81
CA ILE A 324 -82.36 99.34 -58.20
C ILE A 324 -82.68 100.39 -57.14
N ALA A 325 -81.69 100.90 -56.39
CA ALA A 325 -81.86 102.01 -55.47
C ALA A 325 -82.33 103.28 -56.20
N VAL A 326 -81.67 103.68 -57.28
CA VAL A 326 -82.09 104.85 -58.07
C VAL A 326 -83.47 104.64 -58.69
N VAL A 327 -83.75 103.47 -59.27
CA VAL A 327 -85.07 103.12 -59.79
C VAL A 327 -86.14 103.18 -58.70
N SER A 328 -85.83 102.70 -57.49
CA SER A 328 -86.78 102.74 -56.37
C SER A 328 -87.09 104.17 -55.93
N ILE A 329 -86.08 105.04 -55.87
CA ILE A 329 -86.26 106.46 -55.54
C ILE A 329 -87.07 107.17 -56.65
N ALA A 330 -86.71 106.94 -57.92
CA ALA A 330 -87.42 107.53 -59.05
C ALA A 330 -88.88 107.03 -59.14
N TRP A 331 -89.12 105.75 -58.82
CA TRP A 331 -90.46 105.16 -58.80
C TRP A 331 -91.34 105.74 -57.70
N ILE A 332 -90.78 105.89 -56.49
CA ILE A 332 -91.45 106.57 -55.40
C ILE A 332 -91.76 108.01 -55.82
N PHE A 333 -90.79 108.72 -56.39
CA PHE A 333 -90.98 110.10 -56.85
C PHE A 333 -92.07 110.22 -57.92
N TYR A 334 -92.07 109.35 -58.92
CA TYR A 334 -93.08 109.30 -59.98
C TYR A 334 -94.49 109.10 -59.43
N LEU A 335 -94.67 108.20 -58.45
CA LEU A 335 -95.99 107.95 -57.85
C LEU A 335 -96.57 109.15 -57.10
N PHE A 336 -95.73 110.10 -56.68
CA PHE A 336 -96.16 111.29 -55.94
C PHE A 336 -96.02 112.60 -56.73
N TRP A 337 -95.47 112.56 -57.94
CA TRP A 337 -95.26 113.74 -58.79
C TRP A 337 -96.57 114.24 -59.40
N GLY A 338 -96.88 115.52 -59.22
CA GLY A 338 -98.08 116.16 -59.78
C GLY A 338 -99.31 116.18 -58.87
N THR A 339 -99.21 115.69 -57.63
CA THR A 339 -100.32 115.73 -56.66
C THR A 339 -100.38 117.11 -55.97
N THR A 340 -101.39 117.91 -56.28
CA THR A 340 -101.69 119.16 -55.55
C THR A 340 -102.38 118.86 -54.22
N PRO A 341 -102.09 119.61 -53.13
CA PRO A 341 -102.59 119.31 -51.78
C PRO A 341 -104.11 119.26 -51.61
N GLY A 342 -104.88 119.76 -52.58
CA GLY A 342 -106.34 119.82 -52.54
C GLY A 342 -107.08 118.56 -53.02
N GLU A 343 -106.42 117.60 -53.68
CA GLU A 343 -107.06 116.39 -54.23
C GLU A 343 -106.51 115.07 -53.65
N LEU A 344 -105.83 115.14 -52.50
CA LEU A 344 -105.31 113.96 -51.82
C LEU A 344 -106.43 113.20 -51.09
N SER A 345 -107.11 112.30 -51.80
CA SER A 345 -107.96 111.31 -51.14
C SER A 345 -107.09 110.30 -50.38
N TRP A 346 -107.52 109.88 -49.19
CA TRP A 346 -106.83 108.85 -48.38
C TRP A 346 -106.60 107.55 -49.16
N GLN A 347 -107.50 107.24 -50.11
CA GLN A 347 -107.41 106.08 -50.98
C GLN A 347 -106.17 106.16 -51.89
N PHE A 348 -105.78 107.35 -52.34
CA PHE A 348 -104.62 107.56 -53.21
C PHE A 348 -103.30 107.25 -52.49
N LEU A 349 -103.13 107.69 -51.24
CA LEU A 349 -101.93 107.43 -50.43
C LEU A 349 -101.72 105.94 -50.14
N LEU A 350 -102.79 105.22 -49.80
CA LEU A 350 -102.73 103.79 -49.48
C LEU A 350 -102.38 102.96 -50.71
N ILE A 351 -103.02 103.25 -51.85
CA ILE A 351 -102.79 102.53 -53.11
C ILE A 351 -101.36 102.78 -53.60
N ASN A 352 -100.86 104.02 -53.54
CA ASN A 352 -99.49 104.32 -53.95
C ASN A 352 -98.45 103.72 -53.00
N SER A 353 -98.68 103.70 -51.68
CA SER A 353 -97.79 103.04 -50.73
C SER A 353 -97.73 101.53 -50.95
N LEU A 354 -98.87 100.87 -51.18
CA LEU A 354 -98.90 99.44 -51.48
C LEU A 354 -98.17 99.11 -52.80
N LYS A 355 -98.22 100.03 -53.78
CA LYS A 355 -97.45 99.90 -55.04
C LYS A 355 -95.94 100.10 -54.88
N THR A 356 -95.46 100.70 -53.79
CA THR A 356 -94.01 100.85 -53.52
C THR A 356 -93.36 99.61 -52.89
N LEU A 357 -94.15 98.78 -52.19
CA LEU A 357 -93.66 97.58 -51.49
C LEU A 357 -92.92 96.58 -52.40
N PRO A 358 -93.41 96.23 -53.60
CA PRO A 358 -92.70 95.31 -54.50
C PRO A 358 -91.29 95.79 -54.85
N VAL A 359 -91.13 97.10 -55.06
CA VAL A 359 -89.85 97.69 -55.45
C VAL A 359 -88.84 97.68 -54.30
N LEU A 360 -89.30 97.95 -53.07
CA LEU A 360 -88.48 97.82 -51.86
C LEU A 360 -88.11 96.36 -51.56
N GLY A 361 -89.03 95.42 -51.83
CA GLY A 361 -88.75 93.98 -51.72
C GLY A 361 -87.65 93.51 -52.67
N ILE A 362 -87.68 93.98 -53.93
CA ILE A 362 -86.62 93.69 -54.91
C ILE A 362 -85.28 94.28 -54.46
N LEU A 363 -85.28 95.50 -53.91
CA LEU A 363 -84.07 96.13 -53.37
C LEU A 363 -83.47 95.32 -52.22
N PHE A 364 -84.29 94.91 -51.25
CA PHE A 364 -83.84 94.10 -50.12
C PHE A 364 -83.29 92.73 -50.58
N PHE A 365 -83.99 92.07 -51.51
CA PHE A 365 -83.56 90.81 -52.07
C PHE A 365 -82.19 90.91 -52.77
N THR A 366 -81.97 91.98 -53.55
CA THR A 366 -80.71 92.25 -54.26
C THR A 366 -79.53 92.42 -53.29
N ILE A 367 -79.73 93.13 -52.18
CA ILE A 367 -78.71 93.30 -51.13
C ILE A 367 -78.37 91.96 -50.45
N SER A 368 -79.40 91.14 -50.17
CA SER A 368 -79.20 89.83 -49.54
C SER A 368 -78.42 88.87 -50.43
N GLN A 369 -78.72 88.83 -51.73
CA GLN A 369 -77.98 87.98 -52.68
C GLN A 369 -76.52 88.43 -52.85
N TYR A 370 -76.27 89.74 -52.95
CA TYR A 370 -74.90 90.26 -52.97
C TYR A 370 -74.09 89.81 -51.75
N THR A 371 -74.68 89.89 -50.55
CA THR A 371 -74.01 89.53 -49.30
C THR A 371 -73.73 88.03 -49.24
N LYS A 372 -74.67 87.19 -49.70
CA LYS A 372 -74.50 85.74 -49.74
C LYS A 372 -73.37 85.31 -50.68
N GLU A 373 -73.33 85.88 -51.88
CA GLU A 373 -72.30 85.53 -52.85
C GLU A 373 -70.91 86.04 -52.43
N ARG A 374 -70.83 87.24 -51.84
CA ARG A 374 -69.59 87.79 -51.25
C ARG A 374 -68.98 86.85 -50.22
N ASN A 375 -69.79 86.33 -49.30
CA ASN A 375 -69.31 85.42 -48.25
C ASN A 375 -68.74 84.12 -48.84
N PHE A 376 -69.37 83.55 -49.88
CA PHE A 376 -68.81 82.37 -50.56
C PHE A 376 -67.47 82.68 -51.22
N GLN A 377 -67.33 83.84 -51.85
CA GLN A 377 -66.05 84.24 -52.46
C GLN A 377 -64.92 84.32 -51.43
N GLU A 378 -65.18 84.90 -50.26
CA GLU A 378 -64.19 85.04 -49.19
C GLU A 378 -63.79 83.66 -48.62
N GLU A 379 -64.75 82.75 -48.46
CA GLU A 379 -64.49 81.39 -47.99
C GLU A 379 -63.66 80.56 -48.99
N TYR A 380 -63.98 80.62 -50.30
CA TYR A 380 -63.17 79.95 -51.33
C TYR A 380 -61.79 80.61 -51.50
N ALA A 381 -61.67 81.92 -51.29
CA ALA A 381 -60.38 82.61 -51.27
C ALA A 381 -59.51 82.15 -50.09
N PHE A 382 -60.11 81.96 -48.92
CA PHE A 382 -59.40 81.43 -47.75
C PHE A 382 -58.95 79.98 -48.00
N LYS A 383 -59.85 79.12 -48.48
CA LYS A 383 -59.53 77.72 -48.79
C LYS A 383 -58.42 77.56 -49.84
N SER A 384 -58.42 78.37 -50.89
CA SER A 384 -57.35 78.35 -51.91
C SER A 384 -56.00 78.82 -51.36
N ALA A 385 -55.98 79.84 -50.49
CA ALA A 385 -54.75 80.30 -49.86
C ALA A 385 -54.17 79.27 -48.86
N VAL A 386 -55.02 78.62 -48.05
CA VAL A 386 -54.59 77.58 -47.11
C VAL A 386 -54.04 76.35 -47.84
N ALA A 387 -54.69 75.91 -48.93
CA ALA A 387 -54.20 74.78 -49.72
C ALA A 387 -52.78 75.00 -50.28
N LEU A 388 -52.44 76.24 -50.65
CA LEU A 388 -51.11 76.58 -51.14
C LEU A 388 -50.05 76.61 -50.02
N THR A 389 -50.41 77.09 -48.82
CA THR A 389 -49.45 77.22 -47.71
C THR A 389 -49.19 75.90 -46.97
N VAL A 390 -50.17 75.00 -46.92
CA VAL A 390 -50.04 73.68 -46.26
C VAL A 390 -48.88 72.87 -46.86
N LYS A 391 -48.70 72.86 -48.18
CA LYS A 391 -47.58 72.18 -48.83
C LYS A 391 -46.22 72.75 -48.40
N SER A 392 -46.08 74.08 -48.40
CA SER A 392 -44.84 74.73 -47.97
C SER A 392 -44.50 74.57 -46.49
N TYR A 393 -45.50 74.43 -45.61
CA TYR A 393 -45.28 74.12 -44.19
C TYR A 393 -44.94 72.64 -43.96
N ALA A 394 -45.56 71.74 -44.73
CA ALA A 394 -45.26 70.31 -44.68
C ALA A 394 -43.80 70.02 -45.11
N GLU A 395 -43.31 70.68 -46.16
CA GLU A 395 -41.93 70.53 -46.67
C GLU A 395 -40.83 71.05 -45.71
N GLN A 396 -41.18 71.87 -44.70
CA GLN A 396 -40.22 72.35 -43.69
C GLN A 396 -40.05 71.40 -42.50
N LEU A 397 -40.89 70.36 -42.39
CA LEU A 397 -40.79 69.35 -41.35
C LEU A 397 -39.73 68.30 -41.73
N LYS A 398 -38.80 67.99 -40.83
CA LYS A 398 -37.73 67.01 -41.05
C LYS A 398 -38.17 65.55 -40.92
N ASP A 399 -39.39 65.30 -40.47
CA ASP A 399 -39.87 64.00 -40.03
C ASP A 399 -41.11 63.60 -40.83
N GLU A 400 -40.96 62.57 -41.66
CA GLU A 400 -41.90 62.15 -42.73
C GLU A 400 -43.28 61.79 -42.15
N PHE A 401 -43.32 61.20 -40.95
CA PHE A 401 -44.57 60.85 -40.26
C PHE A 401 -45.40 62.09 -39.83
N ASN A 402 -44.71 63.15 -39.39
CA ASN A 402 -45.38 64.39 -38.96
C ASN A 402 -45.81 65.24 -40.16
N GLN A 403 -45.09 65.14 -41.27
CA GLN A 403 -45.44 65.73 -42.56
C GLN A 403 -46.77 65.15 -43.09
N ASP A 404 -46.89 63.82 -43.14
CA ASP A 404 -48.09 63.14 -43.62
C ASP A 404 -49.33 63.41 -42.75
N LYS A 405 -49.14 63.46 -41.43
CA LYS A 405 -50.22 63.80 -40.49
C LYS A 405 -50.76 65.21 -40.73
N LEU A 406 -49.87 66.19 -40.90
CA LEU A 406 -50.26 67.58 -41.15
C LEU A 406 -50.97 67.74 -42.49
N ILE A 407 -50.50 67.06 -43.53
CA ILE A 407 -51.15 67.04 -44.85
C ILE A 407 -52.56 66.45 -44.73
N MET A 408 -52.71 65.29 -44.08
CA MET A 408 -54.01 64.60 -43.95
C MET A 408 -55.06 65.44 -43.21
N GLU A 409 -54.72 66.03 -42.06
CA GLU A 409 -55.65 66.83 -41.25
C GLU A 409 -56.05 68.14 -41.94
N SER A 410 -55.10 68.77 -42.63
CA SER A 410 -55.34 69.98 -43.43
C SER A 410 -56.28 69.69 -44.61
N VAL A 411 -56.09 68.56 -45.30
CA VAL A 411 -56.93 68.14 -46.41
C VAL A 411 -58.37 67.86 -45.93
N GLN A 412 -58.56 67.16 -44.81
CA GLN A 412 -59.90 66.90 -44.26
C GLN A 412 -60.69 68.19 -43.95
N THR A 413 -60.02 69.22 -43.44
CA THR A 413 -60.66 70.51 -43.12
C THR A 413 -61.10 71.26 -44.37
N ILE A 414 -60.29 71.23 -45.44
CA ILE A 414 -60.58 71.89 -46.72
C ILE A 414 -61.84 71.32 -47.40
N TYR A 415 -62.08 70.01 -47.27
CA TYR A 415 -63.21 69.28 -47.88
C TYR A 415 -64.58 69.41 -47.17
N THR A 416 -64.68 70.18 -46.08
CA THR A 416 -65.99 70.42 -45.43
C THR A 416 -66.88 71.39 -46.24
N PRO A 417 -68.20 71.13 -46.42
CA PRO A 417 -69.06 71.91 -47.31
C PRO A 417 -69.40 73.32 -46.77
N PRO A 418 -69.58 74.33 -47.66
CA PRO A 418 -69.92 75.69 -47.28
C PRO A 418 -71.37 75.76 -46.77
N SER A 419 -71.55 75.88 -45.45
CA SER A 419 -72.87 76.00 -44.85
C SER A 419 -73.29 77.47 -44.78
N PRO A 420 -74.47 77.85 -45.32
CA PRO A 420 -75.00 79.20 -45.14
C PRO A 420 -75.39 79.40 -43.67
N LYS A 421 -74.58 80.15 -42.92
CA LYS A 421 -75.01 80.70 -41.63
C LYS A 421 -76.11 81.74 -41.88
N ASN A 422 -77.36 81.33 -41.76
CA ASN A 422 -78.49 82.20 -41.47
C ASN A 422 -79.50 81.52 -40.52
N SER A 423 -79.71 82.16 -39.37
CA SER A 423 -80.83 82.10 -38.43
C SER A 423 -81.21 80.76 -37.75
N LYS A 424 -80.52 80.45 -36.66
CA LYS A 424 -81.12 80.50 -35.31
C LYS A 424 -80.11 81.17 -34.36
N VAL A 425 -80.11 82.50 -34.33
CA VAL A 425 -79.67 83.25 -33.15
C VAL A 425 -80.95 83.63 -32.42
N LEU A 426 -81.44 82.66 -31.65
CA LEU A 426 -82.23 82.88 -30.46
C LEU A 426 -81.39 82.18 -29.38
N ASN A 427 -80.85 82.99 -28.47
CA ASN A 427 -79.93 82.63 -27.38
C ASN A 427 -78.51 82.24 -27.78
N ASN A 428 -77.73 83.25 -28.16
CA ASN A 428 -76.36 83.35 -27.63
C ASN A 428 -75.97 84.82 -27.38
N GLU A 429 -76.90 85.61 -26.84
CA GLU A 429 -76.61 86.90 -26.20
C GLU A 429 -76.13 86.75 -24.75
N SER A 430 -76.02 85.52 -24.22
CA SER A 430 -75.48 85.29 -22.89
C SER A 430 -73.98 84.99 -22.84
N SER A 431 -73.29 84.61 -23.93
CA SER A 431 -71.85 84.30 -23.84
C SER A 431 -70.91 85.45 -24.24
N SER A 432 -71.33 86.36 -25.12
CA SER A 432 -70.53 87.53 -25.50
C SER A 432 -70.66 88.68 -24.49
N LEU A 433 -71.82 88.85 -23.85
CA LEU A 433 -71.97 89.76 -22.70
C LEU A 433 -71.27 89.21 -21.45
N GLU A 434 -71.16 87.90 -21.27
CA GLU A 434 -70.47 87.27 -20.13
C GLU A 434 -68.95 87.26 -20.34
N ASN A 435 -68.46 87.12 -21.58
CA ASN A 435 -67.05 87.33 -21.92
C ASN A 435 -66.64 88.82 -21.93
N LEU A 436 -67.53 89.74 -22.33
CA LEU A 436 -67.30 91.19 -22.15
C LEU A 436 -67.41 91.62 -20.70
N LYS A 437 -68.27 90.99 -19.88
CA LYS A 437 -68.34 91.24 -18.45
C LYS A 437 -67.11 90.68 -17.73
N GLN A 438 -66.61 89.50 -18.11
CA GLN A 438 -65.31 88.98 -17.64
C GLN A 438 -64.13 89.82 -18.11
N MET A 439 -64.12 90.35 -19.34
CA MET A 439 -63.09 91.29 -19.79
C MET A 439 -63.21 92.67 -19.13
N ILE A 440 -64.42 93.18 -18.89
CA ILE A 440 -64.64 94.46 -18.18
C ILE A 440 -64.33 94.33 -16.68
N ASP A 441 -64.60 93.16 -16.08
CA ASP A 441 -64.23 92.85 -14.69
C ASP A 441 -62.71 92.63 -14.58
N GLN A 442 -62.06 91.94 -15.52
CA GLN A 442 -60.59 91.85 -15.58
C GLN A 442 -59.93 93.20 -15.90
N VAL A 443 -60.53 94.05 -16.70
CA VAL A 443 -60.03 95.41 -16.97
C VAL A 443 -60.28 96.35 -15.79
N LYS A 444 -61.36 96.18 -15.02
CA LYS A 444 -61.56 96.89 -13.74
C LYS A 444 -60.59 96.41 -12.67
N GLU A 445 -60.26 95.12 -12.65
CA GLU A 445 -59.27 94.53 -11.74
C GLU A 445 -57.83 94.96 -12.13
N ILE A 446 -57.53 95.09 -13.42
CA ILE A 446 -56.24 95.62 -13.89
C ILE A 446 -56.17 97.14 -13.71
N LYS A 447 -57.27 97.89 -13.84
CA LYS A 447 -57.29 99.35 -13.63
C LYS A 447 -57.30 99.74 -12.15
N SER A 448 -57.81 98.90 -11.24
CA SER A 448 -57.59 99.09 -9.79
C SER A 448 -56.14 98.79 -9.39
N ILE A 449 -55.45 97.90 -10.11
CA ILE A 449 -54.01 97.63 -9.91
C ILE A 449 -53.11 98.75 -10.48
N ILE A 450 -53.58 99.54 -11.45
CA ILE A 450 -52.84 100.68 -12.04
C ILE A 450 -53.25 102.03 -11.40
N GLY A 451 -54.31 102.07 -10.58
CA GLY A 451 -54.85 103.28 -9.94
C GLY A 451 -54.32 103.62 -8.54
N ASP A 452 -53.56 102.72 -7.89
CA ASP A 452 -52.88 102.99 -6.61
C ASP A 452 -51.38 102.71 -6.77
N GLY A 453 -50.68 103.67 -7.38
CA GLY A 453 -49.26 103.58 -7.67
C GLY A 453 -48.59 104.90 -8.09
N LYS A 454 -49.05 106.02 -7.51
CA LYS A 454 -48.55 107.41 -7.60
C LYS A 454 -48.79 108.20 -8.89
#